data_AF-A0A7X4I1N8-F1
#
_entry.id   AF-A0A7X4I1N8-F1
#
_cell.length_a   1.000
_cell.length_b   1.000
_cell.length_c   1.000
_cell.angle_alpha   90.00
_cell.angle_beta   90.00
_cell.angle_gamma   90.00
#
_symmetry.space_group_name_H-M   'P 1'
#
loop_
_entity.id
_entity.type
_entity.pdbx_description
1 polymer ?
#
loop_
_entity_poly.entity_id
_entity_poly.type
_entity_poly.pdbx_seq_one_letter_code
_entity_poly.pdbx_strand_id
1 'polypeptide(L)'
;MELFLDRSASVDRRIREIVADSARYNVGDVERNINTPTMALLFLSSAYKDRFEFRRGTDATTRLRIDAPGRGLGLWVVDYEETGAITVIRGRDDQRLPVRGRYWVEPATGRVFLSELVLDSDSLEALITVRYEANDTLGHFVPVEMRERYRNLLTGSRVEGTATYRRFRRFQVLVEESAPVRN
;
A
#
# COMPACT_ATOMS: atom_id res chain seq x y z
N MET A 1 25.04 -2.15 -2.17
CA MET A 1 24.74 -1.50 -0.87
C MET A 1 25.20 -0.03 -0.84
N GLU A 2 25.24 0.65 -1.99
CA GLU A 2 25.65 2.08 -2.09
C GLU A 2 24.47 3.06 -2.03
N LEU A 3 23.24 2.56 -2.17
CA LEU A 3 22.04 3.37 -2.39
C LEU A 3 21.64 4.25 -1.19
N PHE A 4 22.09 3.90 0.02
CA PHE A 4 21.74 4.57 1.28
C PHE A 4 22.79 5.60 1.74
N LEU A 5 23.92 5.73 1.05
CA LEU A 5 25.10 6.46 1.55
C LEU A 5 25.36 7.80 0.85
N ASP A 6 24.75 8.06 -0.31
CA ASP A 6 25.03 9.27 -1.09
C ASP A 6 23.90 10.30 -0.97
N ARG A 7 24.14 11.47 -0.36
CA ARG A 7 23.14 12.52 -0.11
C ARG A 7 22.83 13.42 -1.33
N SER A 8 23.33 13.09 -2.52
CA SER A 8 23.38 14.03 -3.66
C SER A 8 22.32 13.90 -4.76
N ALA A 9 21.37 12.94 -4.70
CA ALA A 9 20.23 12.92 -5.63
C ALA A 9 18.93 13.30 -4.90
N SER A 10 18.09 14.12 -5.54
CA SER A 10 16.80 14.53 -4.96
C SER A 10 16.00 13.31 -4.50
N VAL A 11 15.49 13.37 -3.27
CA VAL A 11 14.77 12.28 -2.59
C VAL A 11 13.71 11.66 -3.51
N ASP A 12 13.02 12.48 -4.31
CA ASP A 12 12.01 12.05 -5.27
C ASP A 12 12.55 11.18 -6.41
N ARG A 13 13.73 11.49 -6.94
CA ARG A 13 14.37 10.65 -7.98
C ARG A 13 14.73 9.28 -7.39
N ARG A 14 15.19 9.27 -6.15
CA ARG A 14 15.62 8.06 -5.45
C ARG A 14 14.44 7.14 -5.10
N ILE A 15 13.31 7.72 -4.67
CA ILE A 15 12.05 6.99 -4.46
C ILE A 15 11.57 6.38 -5.78
N ARG A 16 11.59 7.14 -6.89
CA ARG A 16 11.23 6.63 -8.21
C ARG A 16 12.13 5.48 -8.67
N GLU A 17 13.43 5.58 -8.44
CA GLU A 17 14.39 4.51 -8.77
C GLU A 17 14.13 3.24 -7.95
N ILE A 18 13.78 3.35 -6.67
CA ILE A 18 13.42 2.21 -5.82
C ILE A 18 12.12 1.54 -6.31
N VAL A 19 11.10 2.34 -6.64
CA VAL A 19 9.83 1.82 -7.18
C VAL A 19 10.07 1.15 -8.52
N ALA A 20 10.84 1.77 -9.42
CA ALA A 20 11.19 1.19 -10.72
C ALA A 20 12.02 -0.09 -10.59
N ASP A 21 12.95 -0.16 -9.63
CA ASP A 21 13.75 -1.36 -9.39
C ASP A 21 12.89 -2.50 -8.82
N SER A 22 11.91 -2.20 -7.95
CA SER A 22 10.92 -3.20 -7.51
C SER A 22 10.05 -3.71 -8.66
N ALA A 23 9.78 -2.87 -9.67
CA ALA A 23 8.94 -3.25 -10.80
C ALA A 23 9.59 -4.29 -11.73
N ARG A 24 10.92 -4.42 -11.70
CA ARG A 24 11.68 -5.41 -12.49
C ARG A 24 11.40 -6.86 -12.08
N TYR A 25 10.95 -7.07 -10.84
CA TYR A 25 10.61 -8.38 -10.32
C TYR A 25 9.12 -8.70 -10.46
N ASN A 26 8.34 -7.82 -11.10
CA ASN A 26 6.94 -8.08 -11.36
C ASN A 26 6.76 -9.23 -12.35
N VAL A 27 5.87 -10.16 -12.03
CA VAL A 27 5.51 -11.27 -12.91
C VAL A 27 4.30 -10.86 -13.76
N GLY A 28 4.40 -11.10 -15.07
CA GLY A 28 3.36 -10.83 -16.07
C GLY A 28 3.57 -9.53 -16.84
N ASP A 29 2.59 -9.18 -17.68
CA ASP A 29 2.58 -7.99 -18.55
C ASP A 29 1.92 -6.76 -17.87
N VAL A 30 1.73 -6.81 -16.55
CA VAL A 30 1.15 -5.74 -15.74
C VAL A 30 2.25 -5.04 -14.95
N GLU A 31 2.45 -3.75 -15.22
CA GLU A 31 3.38 -2.91 -14.47
C GLU A 31 2.77 -2.55 -13.10
N ARG A 32 3.33 -3.10 -12.01
CA ARG A 32 2.85 -2.87 -10.64
C ARG A 32 3.66 -1.78 -9.97
N ASN A 33 3.07 -0.59 -9.83
CA ASN A 33 3.59 0.52 -9.03
C ASN A 33 2.76 0.75 -7.75
N ILE A 34 1.75 -0.10 -7.50
CA ILE A 34 0.81 0.02 -6.37
C ILE A 34 0.85 -1.16 -5.39
N ASN A 35 1.72 -2.16 -5.61
CA ASN A 35 1.81 -3.37 -4.79
C ASN A 35 2.56 -3.17 -3.45
N THR A 36 2.62 -1.93 -2.95
CA THR A 36 3.15 -1.69 -1.62
C THR A 36 2.08 -2.03 -0.59
N PRO A 37 2.36 -2.87 0.43
CA PRO A 37 1.33 -3.34 1.35
C PRO A 37 0.74 -2.23 2.24
N THR A 38 1.37 -1.06 2.30
CA THR A 38 0.87 0.12 3.03
C THR A 38 0.20 1.16 2.14
N MET A 39 0.04 0.89 0.83
CA MET A 39 -0.48 1.86 -0.14
C MET A 39 -1.85 2.42 0.26
N ALA A 40 -2.79 1.55 0.62
CA ALA A 40 -4.13 2.00 1.02
C ALA A 40 -4.09 2.89 2.28
N LEU A 41 -3.21 2.61 3.24
CA LEU A 41 -3.10 3.41 4.46
C LEU A 41 -2.72 4.88 4.18
N LEU A 42 -2.05 5.16 3.06
CA LEU A 42 -1.71 6.51 2.63
C LEU A 42 -2.97 7.39 2.50
N PHE A 43 -4.09 6.83 2.05
CA PHE A 43 -5.34 7.55 1.80
C PHE A 43 -5.99 8.07 3.09
N LEU A 44 -5.63 7.50 4.25
CA LEU A 44 -6.07 7.95 5.56
C LEU A 44 -5.23 9.10 6.14
N SER A 45 -4.06 9.38 5.55
CA SER A 45 -3.19 10.45 6.03
C SER A 45 -3.75 11.83 5.71
N SER A 46 -3.42 12.84 6.51
CA SER A 46 -3.92 14.21 6.35
C SER A 46 -3.62 14.81 4.98
N ALA A 47 -2.52 14.42 4.32
CA ALA A 47 -2.16 14.91 3.00
C ALA A 47 -3.08 14.41 1.86
N TYR A 48 -3.79 13.30 2.08
CA TYR A 48 -4.59 12.63 1.06
C TYR A 48 -6.07 12.53 1.43
N LYS A 49 -6.41 12.53 2.73
CA LYS A 49 -7.76 12.27 3.23
C LYS A 49 -8.85 13.12 2.56
N ASP A 50 -8.57 14.39 2.26
CA ASP A 50 -9.54 15.30 1.63
C ASP A 50 -9.83 14.98 0.16
N ARG A 51 -9.08 14.04 -0.45
CA ARG A 51 -9.30 13.55 -1.82
C ARG A 51 -10.24 12.34 -1.88
N PHE A 52 -10.70 11.85 -0.73
CA PHE A 52 -11.51 10.65 -0.61
C PHE A 52 -12.79 10.94 0.16
N GLU A 53 -13.88 10.35 -0.30
CA GLU A 53 -15.09 10.23 0.49
C GLU A 53 -15.07 8.92 1.26
N PHE A 54 -15.49 8.95 2.53
CA PHE A 54 -15.55 7.79 3.41
C PHE A 54 -16.99 7.56 3.89
N ARG A 55 -17.46 6.31 3.85
CA ARG A 55 -18.81 5.94 4.27
C ARG A 55 -18.79 4.66 5.09
N ARG A 56 -19.74 4.50 6.01
CA ARG A 56 -19.89 3.26 6.78
C ARG A 56 -20.44 2.16 5.86
N GLY A 57 -19.66 1.11 5.66
CA GLY A 57 -20.06 -0.05 4.87
C GLY A 57 -20.81 -1.10 5.69
N THR A 58 -21.63 -1.89 5.00
CA THR A 58 -22.43 -2.98 5.59
C THR A 58 -21.91 -4.37 5.25
N ASP A 59 -21.17 -4.52 4.15
CA ASP A 59 -20.58 -5.79 3.73
C ASP A 59 -19.15 -5.95 4.23
N ALA A 60 -18.95 -6.95 5.11
CA ALA A 60 -17.65 -7.31 5.68
C ALA A 60 -16.93 -8.44 4.94
N THR A 61 -17.46 -8.92 3.81
CA THR A 61 -16.89 -10.02 3.02
C THR A 61 -15.66 -9.56 2.23
N THR A 62 -14.52 -10.22 2.39
CA THR A 62 -13.30 -9.89 1.63
C THR A 62 -13.30 -10.55 0.24
N ARG A 63 -12.85 -9.83 -0.78
CA ARG A 63 -12.91 -10.28 -2.19
C ARG A 63 -11.85 -11.33 -2.53
N LEU A 64 -10.70 -11.32 -1.85
CA LEU A 64 -9.60 -12.28 -2.06
C LEU A 64 -9.47 -13.36 -0.96
N ARG A 65 -10.54 -13.58 -0.19
CA ARG A 65 -10.60 -14.63 0.86
C ARG A 65 -9.44 -14.55 1.85
N ILE A 66 -9.01 -13.35 2.22
CA ILE A 66 -8.22 -13.14 3.43
C ILE A 66 -9.20 -13.13 4.59
N ASP A 67 -8.92 -13.92 5.62
CA ASP A 67 -9.72 -13.93 6.84
C ASP A 67 -9.62 -12.55 7.50
N ALA A 68 -10.73 -11.82 7.46
CA ALA A 68 -10.86 -10.63 8.29
C ALA A 68 -10.84 -11.09 9.76
N PRO A 69 -10.13 -10.37 10.66
CA PRO A 69 -10.10 -10.75 12.05
C PRO A 69 -11.53 -10.76 12.62
N GLY A 70 -11.78 -11.77 13.46
CA GLY A 70 -13.09 -12.40 13.61
C GLY A 70 -14.27 -11.49 13.98
N ARG A 71 -15.48 -11.99 13.69
CA ARG A 71 -16.79 -11.34 13.94
C ARG A 71 -17.03 -10.82 15.37
N GLY A 72 -16.14 -11.08 16.34
CA GLY A 72 -16.24 -10.63 17.72
C GLY A 72 -15.57 -9.28 18.05
N LEU A 73 -14.78 -8.70 17.13
CA LEU A 73 -14.04 -7.46 17.40
C LEU A 73 -14.84 -6.16 17.17
N GLY A 74 -16.10 -6.25 16.72
CA GLY A 74 -16.93 -5.07 16.47
C GLY A 74 -16.36 -4.11 15.41
N LEU A 75 -15.56 -4.62 14.47
CA LEU A 75 -14.88 -3.80 13.46
C LEU A 75 -15.89 -3.07 12.56
N TRP A 76 -15.55 -1.83 12.24
CA TRP A 76 -16.24 -1.04 11.25
C TRP A 76 -15.65 -1.28 9.87
N VAL A 77 -16.49 -1.69 8.93
CA VAL A 77 -16.22 -1.55 7.51
C VAL A 77 -16.41 -0.10 7.12
N VAL A 78 -15.39 0.51 6.56
CA VAL A 78 -15.42 1.88 6.03
C VAL A 78 -15.10 1.81 4.54
N ASP A 79 -16.09 2.07 3.70
CA ASP A 79 -15.89 2.22 2.26
C ASP A 79 -15.21 3.55 1.98
N TYR A 80 -14.33 3.57 0.98
CA TYR A 80 -13.75 4.79 0.45
C TYR A 80 -13.79 4.83 -1.06
N GLU A 81 -13.89 6.03 -1.60
CA GLU A 81 -13.83 6.31 -3.03
C GLU A 81 -13.05 7.61 -3.26
N GLU A 82 -12.14 7.58 -4.22
CA GLU A 82 -11.36 8.75 -4.61
C GLU A 82 -12.22 9.74 -5.41
N THR A 83 -12.32 10.97 -4.92
CA THR A 83 -13.08 12.05 -5.55
C THR A 83 -12.21 13.21 -6.02
N GLY A 84 -10.91 13.18 -5.69
CA GLY A 84 -9.94 14.19 -6.10
C GLY A 84 -9.79 14.28 -7.62
N ALA A 85 -9.73 15.52 -8.14
CA ALA A 85 -9.53 15.77 -9.59
C ALA A 85 -8.20 15.20 -10.13
N ILE A 86 -7.21 15.06 -9.23
CA ILE A 86 -5.92 14.42 -9.46
C ILE A 86 -5.88 13.14 -8.62
N THR A 87 -5.83 12.00 -9.31
CA THR A 87 -5.77 10.69 -8.64
C THR A 87 -4.39 10.46 -8.02
N VAL A 88 -4.36 9.78 -6.89
CA VAL A 88 -3.14 9.38 -6.18
C VAL A 88 -2.34 8.40 -7.03
N ILE A 89 -3.05 7.46 -7.66
CA ILE A 89 -2.46 6.49 -8.58
C ILE A 89 -2.61 7.00 -10.01
N ARG A 90 -1.51 6.96 -10.75
CA ARG A 90 -1.43 7.39 -12.15
C ARG A 90 -0.89 6.25 -12.99
N GLY A 91 -1.54 6.00 -14.12
CA GLY A 91 -1.17 5.01 -15.11
C GLY A 91 -0.12 5.54 -16.08
N ARG A 92 0.04 4.81 -17.20
CA ARG A 92 0.83 5.29 -18.35
C ARG A 92 0.21 6.58 -18.89
N ASP A 93 1.05 7.46 -19.43
CA ASP A 93 0.65 8.73 -20.05
C ASP A 93 -0.19 9.65 -19.13
N ASP A 94 0.09 9.59 -17.83
CA ASP A 94 -0.62 10.35 -16.77
C ASP A 94 -2.11 10.03 -16.66
N GLN A 95 -2.54 8.85 -17.15
CA GLN A 95 -3.92 8.41 -17.04
C GLN A 95 -4.35 8.41 -15.57
N ARG A 96 -5.47 9.08 -15.30
CA ARG A 96 -6.10 9.08 -13.98
C ARG A 96 -6.73 7.73 -13.72
N LEU A 97 -6.35 7.11 -12.60
CA LEU A 97 -6.84 5.82 -12.18
C LEU A 97 -7.48 5.97 -10.79
N PRO A 98 -8.75 6.37 -10.72
CA PRO A 98 -9.43 6.54 -9.45
C PRO A 98 -9.51 5.20 -8.74
N VAL A 99 -9.26 5.22 -7.43
CA VAL A 99 -9.34 4.02 -6.61
C VAL A 99 -10.48 4.07 -5.62
N ARG A 100 -10.98 2.90 -5.28
CA ARG A 100 -11.99 2.67 -4.26
C ARG A 100 -11.60 1.49 -3.41
N GLY A 101 -12.26 1.31 -2.28
CA GLY A 101 -11.96 0.17 -1.45
C GLY A 101 -12.59 0.24 -0.08
N ARG A 102 -12.03 -0.53 0.84
CA ARG A 102 -12.60 -0.73 2.17
C ARG A 102 -11.52 -0.85 3.23
N TYR A 103 -11.82 -0.38 4.43
CA TYR A 103 -11.05 -0.67 5.63
C TYR A 103 -11.89 -1.41 6.65
N TRP A 104 -11.26 -2.30 7.41
CA TRP A 104 -11.83 -2.89 8.63
C TRP A 104 -11.11 -2.25 9.81
N VAL A 105 -11.84 -1.40 10.53
CA VAL A 105 -11.31 -0.45 11.50
C VAL A 105 -11.87 -0.74 12.89
N GLU A 106 -11.02 -0.79 13.91
CA GLU A 106 -11.47 -0.73 15.30
C GLU A 106 -11.93 0.70 15.62
N PRO A 107 -13.23 0.93 15.89
CA PRO A 107 -13.76 2.30 15.99
C PRO A 107 -13.19 3.08 17.18
N ALA A 108 -12.84 2.39 18.26
CA ALA A 108 -12.31 3.03 19.47
C ALA A 108 -10.93 3.66 19.29
N THR A 109 -10.12 3.15 18.35
CA THR A 109 -8.71 3.51 18.21
C THR A 109 -8.30 3.94 16.80
N GLY A 110 -9.13 3.63 15.80
CA GLY A 110 -8.81 3.84 14.39
C GLY A 110 -7.84 2.80 13.81
N ARG A 111 -7.51 1.72 14.56
CA ARG A 111 -6.61 0.68 14.05
C ARG A 111 -7.22 -0.03 12.86
N VAL A 112 -6.46 -0.09 11.77
CA VAL A 112 -6.82 -0.82 10.55
C VAL A 112 -6.30 -2.24 10.64
N PHE A 113 -7.21 -3.21 10.59
CA PHE A 113 -6.88 -4.64 10.58
C PHE A 113 -6.82 -5.22 9.18
N LEU A 114 -7.56 -4.63 8.24
CA LEU A 114 -7.61 -5.05 6.86
C LEU A 114 -7.87 -3.85 5.96
N SER A 115 -7.23 -3.83 4.80
CA SER A 115 -7.51 -2.87 3.74
C SER A 115 -7.72 -3.58 2.41
N GLU A 116 -8.71 -3.14 1.66
CA GLU A 116 -8.89 -3.47 0.25
C GLU A 116 -8.68 -2.23 -0.59
N LEU A 117 -7.96 -2.38 -1.70
CA LEU A 117 -7.80 -1.40 -2.77
C LEU A 117 -8.29 -2.04 -4.06
N VAL A 118 -9.17 -1.32 -4.74
CA VAL A 118 -9.72 -1.67 -6.04
C VAL A 118 -9.43 -0.53 -6.99
N LEU A 119 -8.85 -0.88 -8.14
CA LEU A 119 -8.63 0.02 -9.25
C LEU A 119 -9.24 -0.66 -10.47
N ASP A 120 -10.25 0.00 -11.04
CA ASP A 120 -10.92 -0.47 -12.25
C ASP A 120 -10.77 0.62 -13.31
N SER A 121 -10.26 0.23 -14.48
CA SER A 121 -10.09 1.10 -15.65
C SER A 121 -10.32 0.30 -16.93
N ASP A 122 -10.39 0.97 -18.07
CA ASP A 122 -10.60 0.31 -19.37
C ASP A 122 -9.49 -0.68 -19.76
N SER A 123 -8.30 -0.56 -19.16
CA SER A 123 -7.13 -1.40 -19.49
C SER A 123 -6.70 -2.34 -18.37
N LEU A 124 -7.08 -2.06 -17.12
CA LEU A 124 -6.58 -2.74 -15.94
C LEU A 124 -7.66 -2.84 -14.87
N GLU A 125 -7.86 -4.06 -14.36
CA GLU A 125 -8.48 -4.31 -13.06
C GLU A 125 -7.39 -4.73 -12.07
N ALA A 126 -7.34 -4.09 -10.91
CA ALA A 126 -6.48 -4.48 -9.80
C ALA A 126 -7.26 -4.56 -8.50
N LEU A 127 -7.05 -5.65 -7.77
CA LEU A 127 -7.61 -5.87 -6.44
C LEU A 127 -6.48 -6.28 -5.51
N ILE A 128 -6.25 -5.49 -4.46
CA ILE A 128 -5.22 -5.73 -3.46
C ILE A 128 -5.89 -5.79 -2.09
N THR A 129 -5.63 -6.84 -1.33
CA THR A 129 -6.12 -7.02 0.04
C THR A 129 -4.94 -7.22 0.96
N VAL A 130 -4.84 -6.42 2.01
CA VAL A 130 -3.75 -6.49 2.99
C VAL A 130 -4.33 -6.68 4.38
N ARG A 131 -3.78 -7.64 5.12
CA ARG A 131 -4.07 -7.88 6.53
C ARG A 131 -2.95 -7.37 7.40
N TYR A 132 -3.33 -6.72 8.50
CA TYR A 132 -2.41 -6.14 9.46
C TYR A 132 -2.58 -6.79 10.83
N GLU A 133 -1.48 -6.94 11.56
CA GLU A 133 -1.47 -7.41 12.94
C GLU A 133 -0.56 -6.54 13.79
N ALA A 134 -0.82 -6.52 15.10
CA ALA A 134 0.09 -5.92 16.07
C ALA A 134 1.46 -6.61 16.00
N ASN A 135 2.52 -5.81 16.05
CA ASN A 135 3.88 -6.32 16.17
C ASN A 135 4.53 -5.76 17.42
N ASP A 136 4.78 -6.61 18.42
CA ASP A 136 5.35 -6.19 19.71
C ASP A 136 6.76 -5.61 19.57
N THR A 137 7.55 -6.10 18.60
CA THR A 137 8.91 -5.60 18.34
C THR A 137 8.91 -4.15 17.87
N LEU A 138 7.91 -3.76 17.07
CA LEU A 138 7.81 -2.42 16.49
C LEU A 138 6.80 -1.51 17.21
N GLY A 139 5.94 -2.07 18.06
CA GLY A 139 4.94 -1.33 18.84
C GLY A 139 3.77 -0.78 18.02
N HIS A 140 3.59 -1.24 16.77
CA HIS A 140 2.50 -0.82 15.90
C HIS A 140 2.04 -1.95 14.98
N PHE A 141 0.94 -1.72 14.25
CA PHE A 141 0.39 -2.68 13.31
C PHE A 141 1.23 -2.72 12.03
N VAL A 142 1.51 -3.92 11.55
CA VAL A 142 2.31 -4.16 10.35
C VAL A 142 1.56 -5.08 9.39
N PRO A 143 1.77 -4.95 8.07
CA PRO A 143 1.20 -5.89 7.12
C PRO A 143 1.79 -7.28 7.37
N VAL A 144 0.96 -8.32 7.42
CA VAL A 144 1.42 -9.72 7.61
C VAL A 144 1.13 -10.59 6.38
N GLU A 145 0.13 -10.21 5.59
CA GLU A 145 -0.26 -10.89 4.36
C GLU A 145 -0.85 -9.88 3.38
N MET A 146 -0.42 -9.95 2.12
CA MET A 146 -1.00 -9.21 1.01
C MET A 146 -1.38 -10.21 -0.08
N ARG A 147 -2.62 -10.15 -0.53
CA ARG A 147 -3.08 -10.83 -1.74
C ARG A 147 -3.42 -9.82 -2.79
N GLU A 148 -3.05 -10.12 -4.02
CA GLU A 148 -3.24 -9.24 -5.15
C GLU A 148 -3.71 -10.02 -6.37
N ARG A 149 -4.58 -9.40 -7.14
CA ARG A 149 -5.06 -9.91 -8.42
C ARG A 149 -5.08 -8.76 -9.42
N TYR A 150 -4.44 -8.97 -10.55
CA TYR A 150 -4.45 -8.06 -11.68
C TYR A 150 -5.04 -8.77 -12.89
N ARG A 151 -5.81 -8.03 -13.68
CA ARG A 151 -6.29 -8.45 -14.99
C ARG A 151 -5.99 -7.35 -16.00
N ASN A 152 -5.19 -7.66 -17.01
CA ASN A 152 -5.02 -6.78 -18.17
C ASN A 152 -6.21 -7.02 -19.10
N LEU A 153 -7.05 -6.00 -19.28
CA LEU A 153 -8.25 -6.11 -20.11
C LEU A 153 -7.93 -6.06 -21.61
N LEU A 154 -6.76 -5.54 -21.98
CA LEU A 154 -6.32 -5.44 -23.38
C LEU A 154 -5.76 -6.76 -23.89
N THR A 155 -4.99 -7.47 -23.06
CA THR A 155 -4.36 -8.76 -23.42
C THR A 155 -5.14 -9.96 -22.90
N GLY A 156 -6.07 -9.75 -21.95
CA GLY A 156 -6.80 -10.80 -21.25
C GLY A 156 -5.98 -11.53 -20.19
N SER A 157 -4.73 -11.13 -19.95
CA SER A 157 -3.86 -11.77 -18.96
C SER A 157 -4.41 -11.58 -17.54
N ARG A 158 -4.10 -12.56 -16.67
CA ARG A 158 -4.42 -12.49 -15.25
C ARG A 158 -3.21 -12.92 -14.46
N VAL A 159 -2.90 -12.17 -13.40
CA VAL A 159 -1.85 -12.52 -12.46
C VAL A 159 -2.37 -12.40 -11.04
N GLU A 160 -2.01 -13.38 -10.22
CA GLU A 160 -2.33 -13.42 -8.80
C GLU A 160 -1.05 -13.57 -7.99
N GLY A 161 -1.03 -12.93 -6.82
CA GLY A 161 0.11 -12.95 -5.92
C GLY A 161 -0.33 -13.05 -4.46
N THR A 162 0.46 -13.78 -3.68
CA THR A 162 0.35 -13.80 -2.22
C THR A 162 1.73 -13.52 -1.64
N ALA A 163 1.85 -12.43 -0.90
CA ALA A 163 3.04 -12.06 -0.15
C ALA A 163 2.78 -12.23 1.35
N THR A 164 3.77 -12.78 2.06
CA THR A 164 3.73 -12.90 3.53
C THR A 164 4.91 -12.17 4.13
N TYR A 165 4.64 -11.31 5.10
CA TYR A 165 5.63 -10.44 5.72
C TYR A 165 5.91 -10.93 7.13
N ARG A 166 7.18 -11.20 7.42
CA ARG A 166 7.62 -11.82 8.67
C ARG A 166 8.96 -11.23 9.09
N ARG A 167 9.32 -11.43 10.36
CA ARG A 167 10.65 -11.06 10.91
C ARG A 167 10.96 -9.57 10.72
N PHE A 168 10.03 -8.71 11.13
CA PHE A 168 10.21 -7.26 11.11
C PHE A 168 11.41 -6.84 11.94
N ARG A 169 12.21 -5.92 11.42
CA ARG A 169 13.41 -5.38 12.09
C ARG A 169 13.39 -3.87 11.97
N ARG A 170 13.74 -3.19 13.06
CA ARG A 170 13.96 -1.75 13.03
C ARG A 170 15.31 -1.48 12.39
N PHE A 171 15.30 -0.77 11.26
CA PHE A 171 16.53 -0.26 10.68
C PHE A 171 16.93 1.01 11.41
N GLN A 172 18.15 1.05 11.96
CA GLN A 172 18.72 2.23 12.62
C GLN A 172 20.03 2.56 11.92
N VAL A 173 20.15 3.81 11.45
CA VAL A 173 21.42 4.35 10.97
C VAL A 173 22.00 5.20 12.09
N LEU A 174 23.03 4.70 12.74
CA LEU A 174 23.86 5.50 13.64
C LEU A 174 24.89 6.21 12.78
N VAL A 175 24.80 7.53 12.72
CA VAL A 175 25.84 8.36 12.09
C VAL A 175 26.74 8.84 13.22
N GLU A 176 27.93 8.26 13.33
CA GLU A 176 29.00 8.82 14.15
C GLU A 176 29.75 9.85 13.31
N GLU A 177 29.57 11.13 13.63
CA GLU A 177 30.31 12.22 12.99
C GLU A 177 31.62 12.44 13.76
N SER A 178 32.75 12.00 13.19
CA SER A 178 34.07 12.32 13.73
C SER A 178 34.45 13.74 13.27
N ALA A 179 34.56 14.68 14.21
CA ALA A 179 35.02 16.03 13.90
C ALA A 179 36.45 15.98 13.30
N PRO A 180 36.77 16.78 12.27
CA PRO A 180 38.10 16.79 11.69
C PRO A 180 39.11 17.31 12.71
N VAL A 181 40.16 16.53 12.93
CA VAL A 181 41.33 16.95 13.72
C VAL A 181 41.95 18.15 13.01
N ARG A 182 41.89 19.32 13.63
CA ARG A 182 42.64 20.51 13.19
C ARG A 182 44.10 20.32 13.62
N ASN A 183 45.00 20.21 12.64
CA ASN A 183 46.44 20.40 12.83
C ASN A 183 46.79 21.89 12.74
#